data_AF-A0A849WGY4-F1
#
_entry.id   AF-A0A849WGY4-F1
#
_cell.length_a   1.000
_cell.length_b   1.000
_cell.length_c   1.000
_cell.angle_alpha   90.00
_cell.angle_beta   90.00
_cell.angle_gamma   90.00
#
_symmetry.space_group_name_H-M   'P 1'
#
loop_
_entity.id
_entity.type
_entity.pdbx_description
1 polymer ?
#
loop_
_entity_poly.entity_id
_entity_poly.type
_entity_poly.pdbx_seq_one_letter_code
_entity_poly.pdbx_strand_id
1 'polypeptide(L)'
;MDEDEDYDFGLWEAECYGCDVWTRVNDLGLCEDCDAKLDRDLIRQRDWDYSASAFGVPPEKLEELRTSVVKEYGEQLELIIERQPKNQSIKKSKTKKKKRNKRY
;
A
#
# COMPACT_ATOMS: atom_id res chain seq x y z
N MET A 1 -37.56 2.12 3.77
CA MET A 1 -36.33 2.68 3.21
C MET A 1 -35.44 2.89 4.40
N ASP A 2 -34.59 1.91 4.67
CA ASP A 2 -33.57 2.01 5.70
C ASP A 2 -32.33 2.56 5.00
N GLU A 3 -32.24 3.89 5.01
CA GLU A 3 -31.06 4.66 4.63
C GLU A 3 -30.15 4.64 5.86
N ASP A 4 -29.07 3.84 5.88
CA ASP A 4 -27.87 3.96 6.75
C ASP A 4 -26.99 2.70 6.63
N GLU A 5 -26.76 2.17 5.42
CA GLU A 5 -25.56 1.34 5.20
C GLU A 5 -24.42 2.32 4.91
N ASP A 6 -23.67 2.65 5.96
CA ASP A 6 -22.33 3.21 5.95
C ASP A 6 -21.45 2.29 5.07
N TYR A 7 -21.60 2.44 3.76
CA TYR A 7 -20.85 1.75 2.73
C TYR A 7 -19.46 2.36 2.77
N ASP A 8 -18.64 1.92 3.73
CA ASP A 8 -17.20 2.04 3.74
C ASP A 8 -16.60 1.18 2.60
N PHE A 9 -17.09 1.43 1.40
CA PHE A 9 -16.82 0.65 0.23
C PHE A 9 -15.50 1.14 -0.36
N GLY A 10 -14.42 0.49 0.07
CA GLY A 10 -13.07 0.75 -0.42
C GLY A 10 -11.99 0.71 0.66
N LEU A 11 -12.38 0.61 1.94
CA LEU A 11 -11.42 0.52 3.05
C LEU A 11 -11.63 -0.79 3.82
N TRP A 12 -10.57 -1.59 4.00
CA TRP A 12 -10.63 -2.83 4.76
C TRP A 12 -9.45 -2.96 5.73
N GLU A 13 -9.61 -3.75 6.79
CA GLU A 13 -8.52 -4.03 7.70
C GLU A 13 -7.56 -5.05 7.09
N ALA A 14 -6.34 -4.62 6.77
CA ALA A 14 -5.26 -5.51 6.34
C ALA A 14 -3.89 -4.93 6.69
N GLU A 15 -2.85 -5.74 6.46
CA GLU A 15 -1.48 -5.28 6.54
C GLU A 15 -1.19 -4.30 5.40
N CYS A 16 -0.94 -3.03 5.74
CA CYS A 16 -0.55 -2.03 4.77
C CYS A 16 0.70 -2.49 4.06
N TYR A 17 0.67 -2.51 2.73
CA TYR A 17 1.87 -2.81 1.99
C TYR A 17 2.96 -1.80 2.43
N GLY A 18 2.77 -0.49 2.31
CA GLY A 18 3.85 0.49 2.49
C GLY A 18 4.66 0.41 3.80
N CYS A 19 4.00 0.13 4.92
CA CYS A 19 4.62 0.15 6.26
C CYS A 19 4.52 -1.17 7.03
N ASP A 20 3.88 -2.21 6.47
CA ASP A 20 3.61 -3.51 7.11
C ASP A 20 2.91 -3.39 8.47
N VAL A 21 2.11 -2.34 8.65
CA VAL A 21 1.29 -2.13 9.85
C VAL A 21 -0.14 -2.60 9.56
N TRP A 22 -0.74 -3.33 10.50
CA TRP A 22 -2.15 -3.70 10.43
C TRP A 22 -3.03 -2.48 10.70
N THR A 23 -3.70 -2.00 9.66
CA THR A 23 -4.53 -0.79 9.74
C THR A 23 -5.64 -0.86 8.69
N ARG A 24 -6.48 0.18 8.61
CA ARG A 24 -7.43 0.34 7.52
C ARG A 24 -6.67 0.73 6.26
N VAL A 25 -6.82 -0.06 5.21
CA VAL A 25 -6.13 0.13 3.93
C VAL A 25 -7.15 0.32 2.81
N ASN A 26 -6.75 1.07 1.79
CA ASN A 26 -7.54 1.33 0.59
C ASN A 26 -7.52 0.16 -0.41
N ASP A 27 -8.11 0.37 -1.58
CA ASP A 27 -8.18 -0.61 -2.67
C ASP A 27 -6.81 -1.14 -3.13
N LEU A 28 -5.75 -0.36 -2.92
CA LEU A 28 -4.36 -0.72 -3.24
C LEU A 28 -3.65 -1.45 -2.08
N GLY A 29 -4.34 -1.67 -0.96
CA GLY A 29 -3.78 -2.23 0.26
C GLY A 29 -2.79 -1.28 0.96
N LEU A 30 -2.97 0.03 0.79
CA LEU A 30 -2.15 1.06 1.44
C LEU A 30 -2.98 1.82 2.48
N CYS A 31 -2.34 2.16 3.60
CA CYS A 31 -2.90 3.10 4.55
C CYS A 31 -2.85 4.52 3.99
N GLU A 32 -3.64 5.44 4.56
CA GLU A 32 -3.71 6.85 4.15
C GLU A 32 -2.32 7.52 4.01
N ASP A 33 -1.41 7.30 4.96
CA ASP A 33 -0.05 7.84 4.90
C ASP A 33 0.77 7.27 3.72
N CYS A 34 0.62 5.98 3.45
CA CYS A 34 1.35 5.31 2.38
C CYS A 34 0.75 5.64 1.02
N ASP A 35 -0.56 5.79 0.93
CA ASP A 35 -1.24 6.27 -0.27
C ASP A 35 -0.80 7.69 -0.63
N ALA A 36 -0.71 8.59 0.35
CA ALA A 36 -0.16 9.94 0.16
C ALA A 36 1.32 9.94 -0.25
N LYS A 37 2.11 8.95 0.18
CA LYS A 37 3.50 8.76 -0.30
C LYS A 37 3.52 8.25 -1.73
N LEU A 38 2.63 7.32 -2.09
CA LEU A 38 2.51 6.79 -3.44
C LEU A 38 2.15 7.90 -4.44
N ASP A 39 1.17 8.74 -4.11
CA ASP A 39 0.77 9.87 -4.95
C ASP A 39 1.96 10.81 -5.26
N ARG A 40 2.74 11.14 -4.22
CA ARG A 40 3.97 11.93 -4.36
C ARG A 40 5.02 11.24 -5.24
N ASP A 41 5.18 9.93 -5.10
CA ASP A 41 6.10 9.14 -5.92
C ASP A 41 5.65 9.07 -7.39
N LEU A 42 4.35 8.97 -7.66
CA LEU A 42 3.79 9.00 -9.01
C LEU A 42 4.02 10.37 -9.69
N ILE A 43 3.83 11.46 -8.95
CA ILE A 43 4.18 12.82 -9.39
C ILE A 43 5.67 12.93 -9.75
N ARG A 44 6.55 12.31 -8.95
CA ARG A 44 8.00 12.29 -9.23
C ARG A 44 8.33 11.52 -10.51
N GLN A 45 7.66 10.39 -10.74
CA GLN A 45 7.81 9.55 -11.95
C GLN A 45 7.14 10.15 -13.20
N ARG A 46 6.34 11.21 -13.04
CA ARG A 46 5.50 11.82 -14.09
C ARG A 46 4.34 10.90 -14.52
N ASP A 47 3.91 9.99 -13.64
CA ASP A 47 2.74 9.13 -13.81
C ASP A 47 1.48 9.87 -13.34
N TRP A 48 1.09 10.88 -14.11
CA TRP A 48 -0.04 11.77 -13.79
C TRP A 48 -1.40 11.05 -13.79
N ASP A 49 -1.53 9.99 -14.58
CA ASP A 49 -2.77 9.23 -14.76
C ASP A 49 -3.19 8.49 -13.47
N TYR A 50 -2.22 8.14 -12.63
CA TYR A 50 -2.41 7.39 -11.39
C TYR A 50 -2.29 8.27 -10.14
N SER A 51 -1.98 9.56 -10.29
CA SER A 51 -1.88 10.49 -9.16
C SER A 51 -3.22 11.22 -8.94
N ALA A 52 -3.75 11.11 -7.73
CA ALA A 52 -4.92 11.85 -7.28
C ALA A 52 -4.68 13.37 -7.32
N SER A 53 -3.48 13.83 -6.99
CA SER A 53 -3.16 15.28 -6.98
C SER A 53 -2.90 15.85 -8.38
N ALA A 54 -2.47 15.01 -9.33
CA ALA A 54 -2.29 15.40 -10.73
C ALA A 54 -3.60 15.36 -11.53
N PHE A 55 -4.62 14.66 -11.02
CA PHE A 55 -5.90 14.52 -11.67
C PHE A 55 -6.58 15.89 -11.89
N GLY A 56 -6.80 16.24 -13.15
CA GLY A 56 -7.43 17.51 -13.54
C GLY A 56 -6.50 18.74 -13.56
N VAL A 57 -5.21 18.57 -13.26
CA VAL A 57 -4.21 19.65 -13.38
C VAL A 57 -3.72 19.74 -14.83
N PRO A 58 -3.68 20.94 -15.44
CA PRO A 58 -3.16 21.10 -16.79
C PRO A 58 -1.66 20.78 -16.84
N PRO A 59 -1.17 20.22 -17.96
CA PRO A 59 0.20 19.71 -18.07
C PRO A 59 1.29 20.77 -17.82
N GLU A 60 0.99 22.04 -18.09
CA GLU A 60 1.89 23.17 -17.80
C GLU A 60 2.18 23.31 -16.29
N LYS A 61 1.19 23.01 -15.45
CA LYS A 61 1.31 23.08 -13.99
C LYS A 61 1.77 21.78 -13.35
N LEU A 62 1.72 20.65 -14.07
CA LEU A 62 2.18 19.36 -13.57
C LEU A 62 3.68 19.37 -13.28
N GLU A 63 4.48 20.01 -14.14
CA GLU A 63 5.92 20.13 -13.91
C GLU A 63 6.24 21.05 -12.72
N GLU A 64 5.47 22.12 -12.52
CA GLU A 64 5.57 22.98 -11.33
C GLU A 64 5.19 22.22 -10.05
N LEU A 65 4.14 21.41 -10.13
CA LEU A 65 3.66 20.56 -9.03
C LEU A 65 4.70 19.50 -8.66
N ARG A 66 5.29 18.83 -9.65
CA ARG A 66 6.43 17.92 -9.42
C ARG A 66 7.62 18.64 -8.81
N THR A 67 7.97 19.83 -9.30
CA THR A 67 9.09 20.60 -8.74
C THR A 67 8.82 20.97 -7.28
N SER A 68 7.58 21.32 -6.95
CA SER A 68 7.16 21.63 -5.58
C SER A 68 7.21 20.38 -4.67
N VAL A 69 6.69 19.25 -5.14
CA VAL A 69 6.73 17.96 -4.42
C VAL A 69 8.17 17.49 -4.20
N VAL A 70 9.02 17.60 -5.22
CA VAL A 70 10.45 17.27 -5.12
C VAL A 70 11.16 18.20 -4.14
N LYS A 71 10.81 19.50 -4.12
CA LYS A 71 11.42 20.46 -3.19
C LYS A 71 11.00 20.23 -1.74
N GLU A 72 9.74 19.87 -1.51
CA GLU A 72 9.19 19.68 -0.16
C GLU A 72 9.57 18.32 0.44
N TYR A 73 9.56 17.25 -0.36
CA TYR A 73 9.75 15.88 0.11
C TYR A 73 11.06 15.22 -0.37
N GLY A 74 11.84 15.88 -1.22
CA GLY A 74 13.09 15.36 -1.82
C GLY A 74 12.87 14.59 -3.13
N GLU A 75 13.96 14.24 -3.81
CA GLU A 75 13.94 13.43 -5.06
C GLU A 75 13.81 11.92 -4.82
N GLN A 76 14.03 11.44 -3.59
CA GLN A 76 14.06 10.00 -3.30
C GLN A 76 12.66 9.43 -3.13
N LEU A 77 12.36 8.37 -3.89
CA LEU A 77 11.12 7.63 -3.76
C LEU A 77 11.04 6.98 -2.37
N GLU A 78 9.93 7.18 -1.66
CA GLU A 78 9.75 6.66 -0.30
C GLU A 78 9.06 5.29 -0.29
N LEU A 79 8.19 5.03 -1.27
CA LEU A 79 7.30 3.87 -1.27
C LEU A 79 7.55 2.91 -2.43
N ILE A 80 7.89 3.44 -3.62
CA ILE A 80 8.26 2.65 -4.81
C ILE A 80 9.75 2.27 -4.73
N ILE A 81 10.20 1.87 -3.55
CA ILE A 81 11.51 1.28 -3.38
C ILE A 81 11.28 -0.22 -3.51
N GLU A 82 11.97 -0.87 -4.46
CA GLU A 82 11.88 -2.32 -4.68
C GLU A 82 11.93 -3.04 -3.33
N ARG A 83 10.81 -3.63 -2.93
CA ARG A 83 10.78 -4.42 -1.71
C ARG A 83 11.68 -5.61 -1.91
N GLN A 84 12.83 -5.58 -1.26
CA GLN A 84 13.51 -6.78 -0.84
C GLN A 84 12.45 -7.68 -0.17
N PRO A 85 12.22 -8.91 -0.68
CA PRO A 85 11.13 -9.74 -0.20
C PRO A 85 11.33 -10.01 1.29
N LYS A 86 10.41 -9.53 2.12
CA LYS A 86 10.36 -9.92 3.53
C LYS A 86 10.05 -11.41 3.56
N ASN A 87 11.07 -12.20 3.89
CA ASN A 87 11.00 -13.62 4.17
C ASN A 87 9.92 -13.88 5.22
N GLN A 88 8.67 -14.13 4.78
CA GLN A 88 7.65 -14.70 5.63
C GLN A 88 8.10 -16.11 5.97
N SER A 89 8.73 -16.24 7.15
CA SER A 89 9.06 -17.53 7.71
C SER A 89 7.76 -18.31 7.96
N ILE A 90 7.37 -19.15 7.01
CA ILE A 90 6.29 -20.12 7.16
C ILE A 90 6.68 -21.01 8.35
N LYS A 91 6.08 -20.75 9.51
CA LYS A 91 6.18 -21.63 10.68
C LYS A 91 5.50 -22.96 10.32
N LYS A 92 6.26 -23.89 9.75
CA LYS A 92 5.83 -25.28 9.52
C LYS A 92 5.47 -25.89 10.88
N SER A 93 4.17 -25.95 11.18
CA SER A 93 3.63 -26.70 12.30
C SER A 93 4.00 -28.17 12.14
N LYS A 94 4.91 -28.66 13.00
CA LYS A 94 5.32 -30.07 13.01
C LYS A 94 4.16 -30.91 13.56
N THR A 95 3.31 -31.42 12.68
CA THR A 95 2.33 -32.47 13.01
C THR A 95 3.08 -33.74 13.40
N LYS A 96 3.26 -33.96 14.71
CA LYS A 96 3.78 -35.21 15.26
C LYS A 96 2.77 -36.34 14.99
N LYS A 97 2.96 -37.10 13.91
CA LYS A 97 2.25 -38.38 13.68
C LYS A 97 2.59 -39.35 14.82
N LYS A 98 1.63 -39.56 15.74
CA LYS A 98 1.67 -40.65 16.74
C LYS A 98 1.71 -41.99 16.00
N LYS A 99 2.84 -42.70 16.07
CA LYS A 99 2.93 -44.13 15.71
C LYS A 99 2.11 -44.94 16.72
N ARG A 100 0.95 -45.47 16.31
CA ARG A 100 0.29 -46.58 17.02
C ARG A 100 1.03 -47.86 16.62
N ASN A 101 1.91 -48.34 17.50
CA ASN A 101 2.50 -49.66 17.36
C ASN A 101 1.43 -50.72 17.64
N LYS A 102 1.24 -51.61 16.67
CA LYS A 102 0.44 -52.83 16.75
C LYS A 102 1.23 -53.89 17.53
N ARG A 103 0.68 -54.37 18.65
CA ARG A 103 1.06 -55.53 19.48
C ARG A 103 -0.22 -55.89 20.25
N TYR A 104 -0.74 -57.11 20.36
CA TYR A 104 -0.32 -58.48 20.05
C TYR A 104 -1.52 -59.19 19.41
#